data_AF-A0A5Q4EZU4-F1
#
_entry.id   AF-A0A5Q4EZU4-F1
#
_cell.length_a   1.000
_cell.length_b   1.000
_cell.length_c   1.000
_cell.angle_alpha   90.00
_cell.angle_beta   90.00
_cell.angle_gamma   90.00
#
_symmetry.space_group_name_H-M   'P 1'
#
loop_
_entity.id
_entity.type
_entity.pdbx_description
1 polymer ?
#
loop_
_entity_poly.entity_id
_entity_poly.type
_entity_poly.pdbx_seq_one_letter_code
_entity_poly.pdbx_strand_id
1 'polypeptide(L)'
;MTCTAVFRTAHALVPALAASLVVLTATLTGCGREELVVGLELELLVEQQANFEGRLVRTRGVVRGHPDPRHYWLEDAALNRVGLAPAAAVSDYVGEEVEVVGRFSFARDRGRRIEVQSVSR
;
A
#
# COMPACT_ATOMS: atom_id res chain seq x y z
N MET A 1 -13.64 15.29 22.34
CA MET A 1 -14.85 15.00 21.55
C MET A 1 -15.40 13.67 22.01
N THR A 2 -16.29 13.70 22.99
CA THR A 2 -16.92 12.53 23.63
C THR A 2 -18.21 12.22 22.88
N CYS A 3 -18.29 11.04 22.27
CA CYS A 3 -19.50 10.59 21.59
C CYS A 3 -20.40 9.86 22.60
N THR A 4 -21.44 10.56 23.05
CA THR A 4 -22.46 10.09 23.98
C THR A 4 -23.36 9.06 23.29
N ALA A 5 -23.30 7.79 23.69
CA ALA A 5 -24.25 6.78 23.25
C ALA A 5 -25.47 6.76 24.19
N VAL A 6 -26.61 7.12 23.61
CA VAL A 6 -27.94 7.19 24.23
C VAL A 6 -28.37 5.80 24.72
N PHE A 7 -28.64 5.69 26.02
CA PHE A 7 -29.43 4.61 26.60
C PHE A 7 -30.87 4.68 26.06
N ARG A 8 -31.36 3.59 25.45
CA ARG A 8 -32.80 3.37 25.29
C ARG A 8 -33.16 2.01 25.89
N THR A 9 -33.79 2.08 27.06
CA THR A 9 -34.39 0.97 27.80
C THR A 9 -35.66 0.45 27.13
N ALA A 10 -36.05 -0.74 27.60
CA ALA A 10 -37.28 -1.50 27.37
C ALA A 10 -37.24 -2.43 26.17
N HIS A 11 -37.07 -3.73 26.44
CA HIS A 11 -38.02 -4.74 26.00
C HIS A 11 -38.27 -5.74 27.13
N ALA A 12 -39.55 -6.09 27.25
CA ALA A 12 -40.21 -6.76 28.36
C ALA A 12 -39.67 -8.15 28.69
N LEU A 13 -39.88 -8.51 29.95
CA LEU A 13 -39.81 -9.85 30.53
C LEU A 13 -40.55 -10.87 29.63
N VAL A 14 -39.83 -11.87 29.12
CA VAL A 14 -40.42 -13.12 28.60
C VAL A 14 -39.76 -14.28 29.34
N PRO A 15 -40.52 -15.12 30.08
CA PRO A 15 -39.97 -16.18 30.90
C PRO A 15 -39.85 -17.49 30.11
N ALA A 16 -38.86 -18.28 30.54
CA ALA A 16 -38.79 -19.73 30.47
C ALA A 16 -38.58 -20.44 29.11
N LEU A 17 -37.57 -21.31 29.16
CA LEU A 17 -37.33 -22.52 28.38
C LEU A 17 -36.72 -22.38 26.98
N ALA A 18 -35.61 -23.12 26.87
CA ALA A 18 -34.99 -23.67 25.67
C ALA A 18 -33.85 -22.88 25.02
N ALA A 19 -32.80 -23.65 24.72
CA ALA A 19 -31.69 -23.35 23.83
C ALA A 19 -30.64 -22.36 24.35
N SER A 20 -29.78 -22.84 25.25
CA SER A 20 -28.43 -22.28 25.41
C SER A 20 -27.56 -22.62 24.19
N LEU A 21 -27.91 -22.08 23.03
CA LEU A 21 -27.00 -21.96 21.90
C LEU A 21 -26.25 -20.65 22.13
N VAL A 22 -25.13 -20.73 22.84
CA VAL A 22 -24.20 -19.61 23.02
C VAL A 22 -23.59 -19.30 21.66
N VAL A 23 -24.26 -18.42 20.92
CA VAL A 23 -23.76 -17.80 19.69
C VAL A 23 -22.61 -16.90 20.11
N LEU A 24 -21.40 -17.47 20.11
CA LEU A 24 -20.14 -16.73 20.28
C LEU A 24 -19.81 -16.04 18.95
N THR A 25 -20.57 -15.00 18.60
CA THR A 25 -20.23 -14.09 17.51
C THR A 25 -19.08 -13.20 17.97
N ALA A 26 -17.86 -13.73 17.87
CA ALA A 26 -16.64 -12.94 17.97
C ALA A 26 -16.63 -11.93 16.82
N THR A 27 -17.09 -10.70 17.10
CA THR A 27 -16.97 -9.57 16.20
C THR A 27 -15.49 -9.20 16.10
N LEU A 28 -14.82 -9.69 15.06
CA LEU A 28 -13.51 -9.20 14.63
C LEU A 28 -13.67 -7.77 14.13
N THR A 29 -13.68 -6.81 15.06
CA THR A 29 -13.44 -5.40 14.72
C THR A 29 -11.97 -5.28 14.38
N GLY A 30 -11.64 -5.48 13.10
CA GLY A 30 -10.33 -5.12 12.57
C GLY A 30 -10.16 -3.62 12.72
N CYS A 31 -9.30 -3.19 13.64
CA CYS A 31 -8.81 -1.81 13.65
C CYS A 31 -8.16 -1.56 12.29
N GLY A 32 -8.75 -0.67 11.49
CA GLY A 32 -8.14 -0.18 10.26
C GLY A 32 -6.82 0.49 10.61
N ARG A 33 -5.72 -0.26 10.54
CA ARG A 33 -4.38 0.28 10.69
C ARG A 33 -4.06 0.99 9.39
N GLU A 34 -3.97 2.31 9.44
CA GLU A 34 -3.33 3.08 8.38
C GLU A 34 -1.90 2.54 8.21
N GLU A 35 -1.59 2.03 7.01
CA GLU A 35 -0.26 1.54 6.69
C GLU A 35 0.69 2.74 6.54
N LEU A 36 1.83 2.71 7.23
CA LEU A 36 2.80 3.80 7.20
C LEU A 36 3.54 3.82 5.86
N VAL A 37 3.49 4.96 5.17
CA VAL A 37 4.29 5.23 3.96
C VAL A 37 5.70 5.63 4.38
N VAL A 38 6.71 4.93 3.86
CA VAL A 38 8.12 5.18 4.19
C VAL A 38 8.76 6.02 3.09
N GLY A 39 9.17 7.24 3.39
CA GLY A 39 9.89 8.11 2.45
C GLY A 39 11.38 7.73 2.34
N LEU A 40 11.84 7.43 1.13
CA LEU A 40 13.19 6.88 0.87
C LEU A 40 13.75 7.42 -0.45
N GLU A 41 15.08 7.55 -0.51
CA GLU A 41 15.79 7.70 -1.78
C GLU A 41 15.80 6.38 -2.57
N LEU A 42 15.90 6.47 -3.90
CA LEU A 42 15.96 5.32 -4.79
C LEU A 42 17.15 4.39 -4.48
N GLU A 43 18.29 4.96 -4.09
CA GLU A 43 19.48 4.25 -3.66
C GLU A 43 19.19 3.22 -2.55
N LEU A 44 18.41 3.59 -1.52
CA LEU A 44 18.09 2.68 -0.42
C LEU A 44 17.27 1.47 -0.88
N LEU A 45 16.41 1.63 -1.89
CA LEU A 45 15.66 0.53 -2.47
C LEU A 45 16.55 -0.42 -3.30
N VAL A 46 17.66 0.10 -3.84
CA VAL A 46 18.64 -0.69 -4.58
C VAL A 46 19.58 -1.43 -3.64
N GLU A 47 20.10 -0.74 -2.61
CA GLU A 47 21.10 -1.30 -1.69
C GLU A 47 20.48 -2.20 -0.62
N GLN A 48 19.32 -1.81 -0.09
CA GLN A 48 18.69 -2.44 1.08
C GLN A 48 17.33 -3.06 0.74
N GLN A 49 17.17 -3.52 -0.50
CA GLN A 49 15.96 -4.13 -1.06
C GLN A 49 15.22 -5.09 -0.09
N ALA A 50 15.92 -6.00 0.60
CA ALA A 50 15.29 -6.94 1.53
C ALA A 50 14.61 -6.27 2.75
N ASN A 51 15.10 -5.10 3.18
CA ASN A 51 14.54 -4.34 4.31
C ASN A 51 13.21 -3.65 3.95
N PHE A 52 12.91 -3.56 2.66
CA PHE A 52 11.74 -2.87 2.13
C PHE A 52 10.73 -3.78 1.43
N GLU A 53 10.98 -5.09 1.38
CA GLU A 53 10.06 -6.06 0.78
C GLU A 53 8.66 -5.94 1.36
N GLY A 54 7.68 -5.78 0.46
CA GLY A 54 6.27 -5.69 0.81
C GLY A 54 5.87 -4.40 1.52
N ARG A 55 6.75 -3.41 1.71
CA ARG A 55 6.42 -2.15 2.39
C ARG A 55 5.86 -1.11 1.44
N LEU A 56 5.00 -0.25 1.96
CA LEU A 56 4.53 0.94 1.26
C LEU A 56 5.63 2.02 1.31
N VAL A 57 6.12 2.43 0.14
CA VAL A 57 7.24 3.37 0.01
C VAL A 57 6.82 4.61 -0.77
N ARG A 58 7.48 5.74 -0.48
CA ARG A 58 7.43 6.98 -1.24
C ARG A 58 8.85 7.31 -1.71
N THR A 59 9.04 7.45 -3.01
CA THR A 59 10.35 7.77 -3.59
C THR A 59 10.20 8.67 -4.81
N ARG A 60 11.28 9.35 -5.19
CA ARG A 60 11.31 10.35 -6.26
C ARG A 60 12.33 9.98 -7.32
N GLY A 61 12.04 10.31 -8.57
CA GLY A 61 12.97 10.19 -9.68
C GLY A 61 12.30 10.45 -11.01
N VAL A 62 13.06 10.28 -12.09
CA VAL A 62 12.55 10.47 -13.45
C VAL A 62 11.93 9.18 -13.95
N VAL A 63 10.69 9.25 -14.46
CA VAL A 63 10.07 8.10 -15.12
C VAL A 63 10.72 7.91 -16.48
N ARG A 64 11.25 6.72 -16.69
CA ARG A 64 11.81 6.26 -17.96
C ARG A 64 10.97 5.09 -18.47
N GLY A 65 11.10 4.80 -19.75
CA GLY A 65 10.40 3.67 -20.36
C GLY A 65 11.13 3.13 -21.58
N HIS A 66 10.83 1.87 -21.89
CA HIS A 66 11.27 1.21 -23.11
C HIS A 66 10.05 0.58 -23.79
N PRO A 67 9.88 0.72 -25.12
CA PRO A 67 8.66 0.30 -25.79
C PRO A 67 8.55 -1.20 -26.07
N ASP A 68 9.65 -1.95 -26.11
CA ASP A 68 9.65 -3.37 -26.52
C ASP A 68 10.70 -4.25 -25.78
N PRO A 69 10.29 -5.14 -24.85
CA PRO A 69 8.94 -5.23 -24.30
C PRO A 69 8.61 -3.97 -23.49
N ARG A 70 7.35 -3.54 -23.53
CA ARG A 70 6.93 -2.33 -22.83
C ARG A 70 7.16 -2.42 -21.32
N HIS A 71 8.01 -1.54 -20.77
CA HIS A 71 8.21 -1.42 -19.33
C HIS A 71 8.65 -0.01 -18.94
N TYR A 72 8.39 0.34 -17.67
CA TYR A 72 8.71 1.64 -17.10
C TYR A 72 9.50 1.47 -15.81
N TRP A 73 10.33 2.44 -15.49
CA TRP A 73 11.11 2.48 -14.25
C TRP A 73 11.30 3.92 -13.77
N LEU A 74 11.51 4.07 -12.47
CA LEU A 74 12.01 5.30 -11.88
C LEU A 74 13.54 5.27 -11.88
N GLU A 75 14.16 6.38 -12.22
CA GLU A 75 15.61 6.55 -12.32
C GLU A 75 16.07 7.83 -11.62
N ASP A 76 17.11 7.76 -10.80
CA ASP A 76 17.78 8.93 -10.21
C ASP A 76 19.07 9.32 -10.97
N ALA A 77 19.74 10.37 -10.51
CA ALA A 77 20.99 10.85 -11.10
C ALA A 77 22.16 9.86 -10.99
N ALA A 78 22.11 8.95 -10.02
CA ALA A 78 23.10 7.89 -9.82
C ALA A 78 22.79 6.62 -10.64
N LEU A 79 21.76 6.66 -11.49
CA LEU A 79 21.28 5.54 -12.30
C LEU A 79 20.74 4.36 -11.47
N ASN A 80 20.25 4.62 -10.26
CA ASN A 80 19.47 3.65 -9.51
C ASN A 80 18.12 3.45 -10.20
N ARG A 81 17.75 2.19 -10.46
CA ARG A 81 16.54 1.84 -11.23
C ARG A 81 15.63 0.91 -10.46
N VAL A 82 14.36 1.30 -10.38
CA VAL A 82 13.27 0.50 -9.80
C VAL A 82 12.11 0.45 -10.79
N GLY A 83 11.67 -0.76 -11.16
CA GLY A 83 10.59 -0.94 -12.11
C GLY A 83 9.25 -0.44 -11.57
N LEU A 84 8.38 0.05 -12.45
CA LEU A 84 7.06 0.56 -12.12
C LEU A 84 5.98 -0.28 -12.80
N ALA A 85 4.91 -0.58 -12.05
CA ALA A 85 3.71 -1.24 -12.58
C ALA A 85 2.46 -0.75 -11.82
N PRO A 86 1.26 -0.74 -12.41
CA PRO A 86 0.99 -1.06 -13.81
C PRO A 86 1.43 0.07 -14.75
N ALA A 87 1.65 -0.27 -16.03
CA ALA A 87 2.01 0.69 -17.09
C ALA A 87 1.08 1.90 -17.17
N ALA A 88 -0.23 1.68 -17.03
CA ALA A 88 -1.25 2.72 -17.12
C ALA A 88 -1.16 3.79 -16.03
N ALA A 89 -0.50 3.50 -14.90
CA ALA A 89 -0.33 4.48 -13.82
C ALA A 89 0.80 5.48 -14.11
N VAL A 90 1.73 5.15 -15.02
CA VAL A 90 2.99 5.87 -15.18
C VAL A 90 3.29 6.31 -16.62
N SER A 91 2.57 5.80 -17.62
CA SER A 91 2.86 6.06 -19.03
C SER A 91 2.85 7.54 -19.41
N ASP A 92 2.01 8.34 -18.75
CA ASP A 92 1.82 9.75 -19.06
C ASP A 92 2.90 10.64 -18.43
N TYR A 93 3.75 10.08 -17.57
CA TYR A 93 4.80 10.79 -16.84
C TYR A 93 6.20 10.53 -17.41
N VAL A 94 6.32 9.83 -18.54
CA VAL A 94 7.63 9.50 -19.15
C VAL A 94 8.42 10.76 -19.46
N GLY A 95 9.64 10.82 -18.93
CA GLY A 95 10.55 11.97 -19.04
C GLY A 95 10.39 13.00 -17.92
N GLU A 96 9.38 12.86 -17.06
CA GLU A 96 9.14 13.77 -15.95
C GLU A 96 9.76 13.25 -14.65
N GLU A 97 10.21 14.17 -13.80
CA GLU A 97 10.52 13.89 -12.41
C GLU A 97 9.23 13.86 -11.61
N VAL A 98 8.99 12.75 -10.92
CA VAL A 98 7.78 12.53 -10.14
C VAL A 98 8.11 11.86 -8.82
N GLU A 99 7.16 11.95 -7.90
CA GLU A 99 7.13 11.17 -6.70
C GLU A 99 6.09 10.06 -6.81
N VAL A 100 6.52 8.84 -6.50
CA VAL A 100 5.71 7.62 -6.57
C VAL A 100 5.47 7.09 -5.17
N VAL A 101 4.21 6.79 -4.86
CA VAL A 101 3.84 5.98 -3.69
C VAL A 101 3.34 4.62 -4.19
N GLY A 102 3.85 3.55 -3.59
CA GLY A 102 3.43 2.20 -3.94
C GLY A 102 4.08 1.11 -3.11
N ARG A 103 3.65 -0.13 -3.32
CA ARG A 103 4.20 -1.28 -2.58
C ARG A 103 5.48 -1.76 -3.27
N PHE A 104 6.58 -1.77 -2.52
CA PHE A 104 7.86 -2.26 -3.01
C PHE A 104 7.95 -3.79 -2.94
N SER A 105 8.58 -4.38 -3.94
CA SER A 105 8.91 -5.80 -3.99
C SER A 105 10.25 -6.01 -4.69
N PHE A 106 10.94 -7.07 -4.29
CA PHE A 106 12.19 -7.54 -4.84
C PHE A 106 12.16 -9.07 -4.92
N ALA A 107 12.41 -9.57 -6.12
CA ALA A 107 12.66 -10.99 -6.33
C ALA A 107 13.91 -11.17 -7.19
N ARG A 108 14.71 -12.21 -6.92
CA ARG A 108 15.97 -12.44 -7.65
C ARG A 108 15.76 -12.62 -9.16
N ASP A 109 14.64 -13.21 -9.56
CA ASP A 109 14.26 -13.49 -10.95
C ASP A 109 13.58 -12.30 -11.65
N ARG A 110 12.96 -11.39 -10.90
CA ARG A 110 12.17 -10.27 -11.47
C ARG A 110 12.77 -8.88 -11.21
N GLY A 111 13.77 -8.78 -10.35
CA GLY A 111 14.35 -7.52 -9.91
C GLY A 111 13.45 -6.78 -8.91
N ARG A 112 13.63 -5.45 -8.86
CA ARG A 112 12.92 -4.53 -7.95
C ARG A 112 11.74 -3.90 -8.67
N ARG A 113 10.59 -3.81 -8.00
CA ARG A 113 9.38 -3.23 -8.55
C ARG A 113 8.56 -2.51 -7.49
N ILE A 114 7.97 -1.39 -7.87
CA ILE A 114 6.90 -0.71 -7.13
C ILE A 114 5.59 -0.97 -7.86
N GLU A 115 4.61 -1.53 -7.14
CA GLU A 115 3.22 -1.51 -7.52
C GLU A 115 2.62 -0.15 -7.13
N VAL A 116 2.48 0.70 -8.13
CA VAL A 116 2.14 2.12 -8.04
C VAL A 116 0.69 2.29 -7.57
N GLN A 117 0.53 3.08 -6.51
CA GLN A 117 -0.78 3.49 -5.98
C GLN A 117 -1.09 4.95 -6.33
N SER A 118 -0.08 5.82 -6.30
CA SER A 118 -0.23 7.21 -6.72
C SER A 118 1.08 7.77 -7.28
N VAL A 119 0.94 8.80 -8.11
CA VAL A 119 2.03 9.56 -8.71
C VAL A 119 1.70 11.04 -8.52
N SER A 120 2.69 11.85 -8.16
CA SER A 120 2.57 13.30 -8.02
C SER A 120 3.82 14.02 -8.54
N ARG A 121 3.67 15.31 -8.89
CA ARG A 121 4.74 16.19 -9.37
C ARG A 121 5.16 17.15 -8.26
#